data_AF-A0A9E3WQB8-F1
#
_entry.id   AF-A0A9E3WQB8-F1
#
_cell.length_a   1.000
_cell.length_b   1.000
_cell.length_c   1.000
_cell.angle_alpha   90.00
_cell.angle_beta   90.00
_cell.angle_gamma   90.00
#
_symmetry.space_group_name_H-M   'P 1'
#
loop_
_entity.id
_entity.type
_entity.pdbx_description
1 polymer ?
#
loop_
_entity_poly.entity_id
_entity_poly.type
_entity_poly.pdbx_seq_one_letter_code
_entity_poly.pdbx_strand_id
1 'polypeptide(L)'
;MRRKLIPIAIILIVIGCTNDSDRVAELASRHATQQAELSRETVKLQNELVEGTQKLVEADAQARRDFLELEGKLDEQRVEVGRRHDELEDERREIAKQRYRDPIVANALIAAATLLACLLPMLLAGWLLRSQLDETAEHTATEMLLEEITATRSGLVPPSAAALDHGSRGPAPRIGGDAKPPPPHEAS
;
A
#
# COMPACT_ATOMS: atom_id res chain seq x y z
N MET A 1 -77.17 -82.49 21.43
CA MET A 1 -77.39 -81.68 22.64
C MET A 1 -76.75 -80.27 22.63
N ARG A 2 -75.72 -79.97 21.82
CA ARG A 2 -75.06 -78.64 21.80
C ARG A 2 -75.91 -77.46 21.27
N ARG A 3 -76.93 -77.70 20.43
CA ARG A 3 -77.72 -76.64 19.77
C ARG A 3 -78.71 -75.89 20.69
N LYS A 4 -79.05 -76.45 21.87
CA LYS A 4 -79.91 -75.77 22.88
C LYS A 4 -79.12 -75.08 24.00
N LEU A 5 -77.81 -75.29 24.09
CA LEU A 5 -76.94 -74.66 25.11
C LEU A 5 -76.51 -73.24 24.70
N ILE A 6 -76.43 -72.96 23.40
CA ILE A 6 -76.07 -71.63 22.87
C ILE A 6 -77.08 -70.53 23.26
N PRO A 7 -78.42 -70.69 23.10
CA PRO A 7 -79.35 -69.64 23.48
C PRO A 7 -79.39 -69.40 25.00
N ILE A 8 -79.19 -70.45 25.81
CA ILE A 8 -79.16 -70.34 27.27
C ILE A 8 -77.92 -69.58 27.74
N ALA A 9 -76.75 -69.83 27.11
CA ALA A 9 -75.52 -69.12 27.43
C ALA A 9 -75.60 -67.62 27.06
N ILE A 10 -76.23 -67.27 25.94
CA ILE A 10 -76.40 -65.87 25.53
C ILE A 10 -77.38 -65.13 26.47
N ILE A 11 -78.48 -65.78 26.88
CA ILE A 11 -79.44 -65.18 27.81
C ILE A 11 -78.79 -64.94 29.19
N LEU A 12 -77.95 -65.86 29.66
CA LEU A 12 -77.21 -65.69 30.93
C LEU A 12 -76.20 -64.54 30.87
N ILE A 13 -75.56 -64.30 29.72
CA ILE A 13 -74.63 -63.18 29.52
C ILE A 13 -75.38 -61.84 29.48
N VAL A 14 -76.54 -61.79 28.82
CA VAL A 14 -77.33 -60.55 28.72
C VAL A 14 -77.93 -60.15 30.07
N ILE A 15 -78.41 -61.10 30.88
CA ILE A 15 -78.94 -60.82 32.23
C ILE A 15 -77.84 -60.39 33.20
N GLY A 16 -76.61 -60.89 33.02
CA GLY A 16 -75.43 -60.39 33.75
C GLY A 16 -75.04 -58.96 33.34
N CYS A 17 -75.06 -58.66 32.03
CA CYS A 17 -74.71 -57.33 31.51
C CYS A 17 -75.71 -56.22 31.85
N THR A 18 -77.03 -56.50 31.96
CA THR A 18 -78.01 -55.45 32.31
C THR A 18 -77.82 -54.94 33.74
N ASN A 19 -77.34 -55.79 34.65
CA ASN A 19 -77.05 -55.40 36.03
C ASN A 19 -75.74 -54.59 36.14
N ASP A 20 -74.78 -54.84 35.24
CA ASP A 20 -73.54 -54.07 35.16
C ASP A 20 -73.70 -52.75 34.41
N SER A 21 -74.57 -52.65 33.41
CA SER A 21 -74.82 -51.40 32.69
C SER A 21 -75.46 -50.33 33.57
N ASP A 22 -76.40 -50.71 34.44
CA ASP A 22 -77.02 -49.77 35.38
C ASP A 22 -76.02 -49.32 36.44
N ARG A 23 -75.13 -50.21 36.90
CA ARG A 23 -74.04 -49.86 37.83
C ARG A 23 -72.98 -48.97 37.20
N VAL A 24 -72.63 -49.17 35.93
CA VAL A 24 -71.67 -48.31 35.23
C VAL A 24 -72.28 -46.95 34.92
N ALA A 25 -73.57 -46.89 34.56
CA ALA A 25 -74.28 -45.62 34.39
C ALA A 25 -74.42 -44.85 35.72
N GLU A 26 -74.66 -45.56 36.83
CA GLU A 26 -74.70 -44.98 38.17
C GLU A 26 -73.31 -44.55 38.66
N LEU A 27 -72.26 -45.33 38.40
CA LEU A 27 -70.88 -44.95 38.71
C LEU A 27 -70.43 -43.74 37.87
N ALA A 28 -70.77 -43.71 36.58
CA ALA A 28 -70.47 -42.58 35.70
C ALA A 28 -71.21 -41.30 36.14
N SER A 29 -72.48 -41.41 36.55
CA SER A 29 -73.23 -40.26 37.08
C SER A 29 -72.68 -39.79 38.44
N ARG A 30 -72.24 -40.71 39.31
CA ARG A 30 -71.54 -40.38 40.58
C ARG A 30 -70.21 -39.68 40.36
N HIS A 31 -69.43 -40.06 39.35
CA HIS A 31 -68.20 -39.37 39.00
C HIS A 31 -68.46 -37.99 38.38
N ALA A 32 -69.50 -37.85 37.55
CA ALA A 32 -69.88 -36.56 36.98
C ALA A 32 -70.34 -35.55 38.06
N THR A 33 -71.05 -36.00 39.09
CA THR A 33 -71.47 -35.14 40.20
C THR A 33 -70.32 -34.77 41.13
N GLN A 34 -69.43 -35.71 41.45
CA GLN A 34 -68.21 -35.40 42.23
C GLN A 34 -67.25 -34.48 41.48
N GLN A 35 -67.09 -34.67 40.17
CA GLN A 35 -66.24 -33.83 39.33
C GLN A 35 -66.78 -32.39 39.20
N ALA A 36 -68.10 -32.19 39.35
CA ALA A 36 -68.72 -30.87 39.41
C ALA A 36 -68.46 -30.13 40.75
N GLU A 37 -68.16 -30.86 41.83
CA GLU A 37 -67.74 -30.27 43.10
C GLU A 37 -66.25 -29.93 43.09
N LEU A 38 -65.42 -30.84 42.56
CA LEU A 38 -63.98 -30.62 42.40
C LEU A 38 -63.68 -29.48 41.42
N SER A 39 -64.49 -29.31 40.36
CA SER A 39 -64.32 -28.23 39.39
C SER A 39 -64.46 -26.84 40.02
N ARG A 40 -65.23 -26.69 41.10
CA ARG A 40 -65.44 -25.40 41.78
C ARG A 40 -64.21 -24.94 42.54
N GLU A 41 -63.42 -25.86 43.08
CA GLU A 41 -62.19 -25.55 43.80
C GLU A 41 -61.03 -25.31 42.81
N THR A 42 -60.98 -26.08 41.72
CA THR A 42 -59.97 -25.88 40.66
C THR A 42 -60.13 -24.55 39.92
N VAL A 43 -61.36 -24.03 39.76
CA VAL A 43 -61.59 -22.73 39.10
C VAL A 43 -61.01 -21.56 39.90
N LYS A 44 -61.02 -21.62 41.24
CA LYS A 44 -60.44 -20.55 42.07
C LYS A 44 -58.91 -20.52 41.94
N LEU A 45 -58.27 -21.69 42.02
CA LEU A 45 -56.82 -21.82 41.85
C LEU A 45 -56.38 -21.48 40.42
N GLN A 46 -57.17 -21.85 39.41
CA GLN A 46 -56.89 -21.48 38.02
C GLN A 46 -56.97 -19.98 37.79
N ASN A 47 -57.94 -19.27 38.41
CA ASN A 47 -58.01 -17.82 38.27
C ASN A 47 -56.78 -17.12 38.87
N GLU A 48 -56.31 -17.54 40.04
CA GLU A 48 -55.07 -17.00 40.64
C GLU A 48 -53.82 -17.34 39.82
N LEU A 49 -53.75 -18.55 39.25
CA LEU A 49 -52.66 -18.95 38.34
C LEU A 49 -52.69 -18.17 37.03
N VAL A 50 -53.86 -17.90 36.46
CA VAL A 50 -53.99 -17.10 35.22
C VAL A 50 -53.53 -15.67 35.48
N GLU A 51 -53.92 -15.07 36.62
CA GLU A 51 -53.46 -13.73 36.97
C GLU A 51 -51.95 -13.68 37.24
N GLY A 52 -51.42 -14.68 37.96
CA GLY A 52 -49.99 -14.81 38.24
C GLY A 52 -49.16 -15.04 36.97
N THR A 53 -49.61 -15.92 36.08
CA THR A 53 -48.94 -16.19 34.81
C THR A 53 -49.01 -15.02 33.86
N GLN A 54 -50.13 -14.28 33.81
CA GLN A 54 -50.24 -13.05 33.04
C GLN A 54 -49.20 -12.02 33.48
N LYS A 55 -49.10 -11.76 34.80
CA LYS A 55 -48.10 -10.84 35.36
C LYS A 55 -46.66 -11.28 35.07
N LEU A 56 -46.38 -12.58 35.14
CA LEU A 56 -45.07 -13.12 34.79
C LEU A 56 -44.74 -12.95 33.30
N VAL A 57 -45.70 -13.21 32.41
CA VAL A 57 -45.52 -13.06 30.96
C VAL A 57 -45.32 -11.60 30.58
N GLU A 58 -46.06 -10.68 31.21
CA GLU A 58 -45.87 -9.24 31.01
C GLU A 58 -44.47 -8.79 31.47
N ALA A 59 -44.02 -9.27 32.63
CA ALA A 59 -42.67 -9.01 33.13
C ALA A 59 -41.56 -9.64 32.26
N ASP A 60 -41.74 -10.88 31.78
CA ASP A 60 -40.79 -11.55 30.88
C ASP A 60 -40.74 -10.83 29.52
N ALA A 61 -41.89 -10.44 28.97
CA ALA A 61 -41.95 -9.67 27.73
C ALA A 61 -41.27 -8.31 27.88
N GLN A 62 -41.38 -7.67 29.04
CA GLN A 62 -40.67 -6.43 29.32
C GLN A 62 -39.16 -6.67 29.45
N ALA A 63 -38.72 -7.68 30.20
CA ALA A 63 -37.31 -8.03 30.34
C ALA A 63 -36.64 -8.34 28.99
N ARG A 64 -37.34 -9.03 28.09
CA ARG A 64 -36.85 -9.29 26.72
C ARG A 64 -36.69 -8.01 25.90
N ARG A 65 -37.62 -7.06 26.02
CA ARG A 65 -37.51 -5.76 25.33
C ARG A 65 -36.32 -4.98 25.83
N ASP A 66 -36.16 -4.90 27.15
CA ASP A 66 -35.05 -4.19 27.79
C ASP A 66 -33.70 -4.83 27.40
N PHE A 67 -33.64 -6.16 27.34
CA PHE A 67 -32.45 -6.89 26.90
C PHE A 67 -32.10 -6.59 25.44
N LEU A 68 -33.07 -6.61 24.53
CA LEU A 68 -32.85 -6.27 23.11
C LEU A 68 -32.40 -4.81 22.93
N GLU A 69 -32.94 -3.88 23.73
CA GLU A 69 -32.49 -2.48 23.71
C GLU A 69 -31.04 -2.35 24.18
N LEU A 70 -30.65 -3.09 25.21
CA LEU A 70 -29.27 -3.11 25.71
C LEU A 70 -28.30 -3.75 24.69
N GLU A 71 -28.68 -4.87 24.05
CA GLU A 71 -27.89 -5.48 22.98
C GLU A 71 -27.69 -4.50 21.82
N GLY A 72 -28.74 -3.82 21.38
CA GLY A 72 -28.64 -2.82 20.31
C GLY A 72 -27.66 -1.69 20.65
N LYS A 73 -27.70 -1.19 21.89
CA LYS A 73 -26.76 -0.17 22.37
C LYS A 73 -25.32 -0.69 22.42
N LEU A 74 -25.12 -1.95 22.83
CA LEU A 74 -23.79 -2.55 22.86
C LEU A 74 -23.22 -2.75 21.45
N ASP A 75 -24.05 -3.14 20.49
CA ASP A 75 -23.62 -3.30 19.10
C ASP A 75 -23.24 -1.95 18.48
N GLU A 76 -24.02 -0.90 18.73
CA GLU A 76 -23.70 0.46 18.31
C GLU A 76 -22.36 0.93 18.91
N GLN A 77 -22.14 0.69 20.21
CA GLN A 77 -20.87 1.01 20.87
C GLN A 77 -19.70 0.21 20.29
N ARG A 78 -19.89 -1.08 19.96
CA ARG A 78 -18.84 -1.91 19.35
C ARG A 78 -18.44 -1.39 17.98
N VAL A 79 -19.41 -0.97 17.16
CA VAL A 79 -19.14 -0.38 15.84
C VAL A 79 -18.35 0.92 15.98
N GLU A 80 -18.76 1.80 16.88
CA GLU A 80 -18.08 3.08 17.11
C GLU A 80 -16.65 2.88 17.66
N VAL A 81 -16.46 1.92 18.56
CA VAL A 81 -15.12 1.55 19.06
C VAL A 81 -14.27 0.97 17.94
N GLY A 82 -14.84 0.11 17.08
CA GLY A 82 -14.16 -0.42 15.90
C GLY A 82 -13.68 0.69 14.98
N ARG A 83 -14.56 1.64 14.64
CA ARG A 83 -14.23 2.81 13.81
C ARG A 83 -13.09 3.62 14.40
N ARG A 84 -13.14 3.93 15.71
CA ARG A 84 -12.06 4.67 16.37
C ARG A 84 -10.75 3.90 16.40
N HIS A 85 -10.82 2.58 16.55
CA HIS A 85 -9.63 1.75 16.52
C HIS A 85 -8.98 1.74 15.14
N ASP A 86 -9.77 1.63 14.07
CA ASP A 86 -9.29 1.68 12.69
C ASP A 86 -8.64 3.04 12.37
N GLU A 87 -9.26 4.14 12.80
CA GLU A 87 -8.67 5.49 12.69
C GLU A 87 -7.31 5.59 13.39
N LEU A 88 -7.19 5.05 14.61
CA LEU A 88 -5.93 5.02 15.35
C LEU A 88 -4.89 4.10 14.70
N GLU A 89 -5.31 2.98 14.11
CA GLU A 89 -4.40 2.11 13.36
C GLU A 89 -3.86 2.79 12.10
N ASP A 90 -4.72 3.50 11.37
CA ASP A 90 -4.33 4.26 10.19
C ASP A 90 -3.38 5.39 10.53
N GLU A 91 -3.66 6.17 11.60
CA GLU A 91 -2.74 7.18 12.12
C GLU A 91 -1.39 6.57 12.52
N ARG A 92 -1.40 5.43 13.23
CA ARG A 92 -0.16 4.73 13.61
C ARG A 92 0.64 4.28 12.39
N ARG A 93 -0.04 3.76 11.35
CA ARG A 93 0.60 3.37 10.09
C ARG A 93 1.19 4.58 9.37
N GLU A 94 0.51 5.71 9.39
CA GLU A 94 1.01 6.94 8.79
C GLU A 94 2.24 7.48 9.53
N ILE A 95 2.21 7.53 10.86
CA ILE A 95 3.35 7.95 11.68
C ILE A 95 4.56 7.02 11.45
N ALA A 96 4.33 5.71 11.35
CA ALA A 96 5.39 4.75 11.05
C ALA A 96 6.01 5.00 9.66
N LYS A 97 5.19 5.33 8.64
CA LYS A 97 5.67 5.70 7.30
C LYS A 97 6.45 7.01 7.31
N GLN A 98 6.01 8.02 8.06
CA GLN A 98 6.71 9.31 8.19
C GLN A 98 8.08 9.13 8.84
N ARG A 99 8.15 8.41 9.97
CA ARG A 99 9.41 8.13 10.67
C ARG A 99 10.43 7.34 9.86
N TYR A 100 10.02 6.58 8.84
CA TYR A 100 10.95 5.90 7.95
C TYR A 100 11.55 6.83 6.90
N ARG A 101 10.84 7.90 6.49
CA ARG A 101 11.28 8.82 5.43
C ARG A 101 12.12 9.99 5.95
N ASP A 102 11.77 10.53 7.12
CA ASP A 102 12.49 11.64 7.74
C ASP A 102 13.99 11.39 7.95
N PRO A 103 14.45 10.22 8.44
CA PRO A 103 15.89 9.98 8.64
C PRO A 103 16.66 9.89 7.32
N ILE A 104 16.03 9.47 6.22
CA ILE A 104 16.71 9.34 4.91
C ILE A 104 16.98 10.72 4.33
N VAL A 105 16.00 11.63 4.38
CA VAL A 105 16.14 12.99 3.85
C VAL A 105 17.10 13.81 4.69
N ALA A 106 17.00 13.72 6.02
CA ALA A 106 17.92 14.41 6.93
C ALA A 106 19.37 13.96 6.72
N ASN A 107 19.60 12.65 6.60
CA ASN A 107 20.95 12.11 6.38
C ASN A 107 21.51 12.51 5.01
N ALA A 108 20.69 12.53 3.96
CA ALA A 108 21.12 13.00 2.63
C ALA A 108 21.50 14.49 2.64
N LEU A 109 20.77 15.33 3.37
CA LEU A 109 21.08 16.75 3.50
C LEU A 109 22.40 16.98 4.25
N ILE A 110 22.63 16.24 5.35
CA ILE A 110 23.88 16.31 6.12
C ILE A 110 25.06 15.82 5.26
N ALA A 111 24.88 14.72 4.53
CA ALA A 111 25.89 14.22 3.60
C ALA A 111 26.20 15.25 2.49
N ALA A 112 25.19 15.90 1.92
CA ALA A 112 25.40 16.95 0.93
C ALA A 112 26.12 18.18 1.52
N ALA A 113 25.73 18.61 2.72
CA ALA A 113 26.35 19.74 3.41
C ALA A 113 27.81 19.46 3.77
N THR A 114 28.14 18.24 4.21
CA THR A 114 29.52 17.84 4.52
C THR A 114 30.39 17.75 3.27
N LEU A 115 29.87 17.20 2.16
CA LEU A 115 30.55 17.21 0.87
C LEU A 115 30.83 18.64 0.40
N LEU A 116 29.83 19.53 0.49
CA LEU A 116 29.99 20.95 0.16
C LEU A 116 31.04 21.62 1.06
N ALA A 117 30.98 21.39 2.37
CA ALA A 117 31.93 21.95 3.33
C ALA A 117 33.38 21.51 3.06
N CYS A 118 33.58 20.31 2.49
CA CYS A 118 34.90 19.81 2.11
C CYS A 118 35.33 20.30 0.71
N LEU A 119 34.42 20.34 -0.25
CA LEU A 119 34.69 20.81 -1.62
C LEU A 119 35.00 22.30 -1.69
N LEU A 120 34.33 23.11 -0.86
CA LEU A 120 34.46 24.57 -0.89
C LEU A 120 35.89 25.06 -0.60
N PRO A 121 36.59 24.63 0.47
CA PRO A 121 37.98 25.01 0.68
C PRO A 121 38.93 24.44 -0.38
N MET A 122 38.63 23.25 -0.92
CA MET A 122 39.47 22.62 -1.96
C MET A 122 39.37 23.36 -3.30
N LEU A 123 38.17 23.79 -3.69
CA LEU A 123 37.93 24.64 -4.85
C LEU A 123 38.58 26.01 -4.67
N LEU A 124 38.48 26.60 -3.48
CA LEU A 124 39.10 27.89 -3.17
C LEU A 124 40.64 27.81 -3.29
N ALA A 125 41.24 26.77 -2.72
CA ALA A 125 42.69 26.54 -2.82
C ALA A 125 43.13 26.29 -4.27
N GLY A 126 42.37 25.49 -5.02
CA GLY A 126 42.64 25.23 -6.43
C GLY A 126 42.52 26.49 -7.30
N TRP A 127 41.51 27.32 -7.05
CA TRP A 127 41.32 28.59 -7.74
C TRP A 127 42.45 29.57 -7.44
N LEU A 128 42.83 29.73 -6.17
CA LEU A 128 43.92 30.61 -5.77
C LEU A 128 45.26 30.16 -6.39
N LEU A 129 45.55 28.85 -6.35
CA LEU A 129 46.78 28.32 -6.94
C LEU A 129 46.82 28.54 -8.46
N ARG A 130 45.68 28.38 -9.14
CA ARG A 130 45.58 28.59 -10.58
C ARG A 130 45.72 30.07 -10.95
N SER A 131 45.13 30.97 -10.16
CA SER A 131 45.31 32.43 -10.31
C SER A 131 46.77 32.83 -10.18
N GLN A 132 47.47 32.31 -9.17
CA GLN A 132 48.90 32.60 -8.99
C GLN A 132 49.75 32.03 -10.12
N LEU A 133 49.41 30.84 -10.62
CA LEU A 133 50.12 30.22 -11.75
C LEU A 133 49.93 31.01 -13.04
N ASP A 134 48.71 31.42 -13.36
CA ASP A 134 48.43 32.22 -14.55
C ASP A 134 49.14 33.58 -14.46
N GLU A 135 49.10 34.26 -13.30
CA GLU A 135 49.75 35.55 -13.11
C GLU A 135 51.29 35.44 -13.20
N THR A 136 51.88 34.40 -12.62
CA THR A 136 53.33 34.16 -12.71
C THR A 136 53.77 33.69 -14.09
N ALA A 137 52.96 32.89 -14.78
CA ALA A 137 53.24 32.45 -16.14
C ALA A 137 53.16 33.60 -17.14
N GLU A 138 52.12 34.45 -17.03
CA GLU A 138 52.01 35.67 -17.82
C GLU A 138 53.16 36.62 -17.52
N HIS A 139 53.50 36.86 -16.24
CA HIS A 139 54.60 37.74 -15.89
C HIS A 139 55.94 37.23 -16.44
N THR A 140 56.25 35.94 -16.27
CA THR A 140 57.48 35.33 -16.80
C THR A 140 57.51 35.38 -18.33
N ALA A 141 56.38 35.12 -18.99
CA ALA A 141 56.27 35.22 -20.44
C ALA A 141 56.46 36.67 -20.92
N THR A 142 55.89 37.66 -20.23
CA THR A 142 56.08 39.07 -20.55
C THR A 142 57.51 39.54 -20.34
N GLU A 143 58.18 39.10 -19.27
CA GLU A 143 59.59 39.43 -19.02
C GLU A 143 60.49 38.79 -20.08
N MET A 144 60.26 37.52 -20.46
CA MET A 144 60.98 36.87 -21.56
C MET A 144 60.79 37.61 -22.89
N LEU A 145 59.56 38.02 -23.22
CA LEU A 145 59.28 38.78 -24.44
C LEU A 145 59.88 40.18 -24.40
N LEU A 146 59.88 40.84 -23.24
CA LEU A 146 60.46 42.17 -23.06
C LEU A 146 61.98 42.13 -23.18
N GLU A 147 62.62 41.13 -22.57
CA GLU A 147 64.06 40.88 -22.71
C GLU A 147 64.43 40.62 -24.18
N GLU A 148 63.57 39.95 -24.93
CA GLU A 148 63.82 39.68 -26.34
C GLU A 148 63.63 40.88 -27.28
N ILE A 149 62.63 41.73 -26.99
CA ILE A 149 62.37 42.97 -27.75
C ILE A 149 63.45 44.02 -27.45
N THR A 150 63.97 44.05 -26.21
CA THR A 150 65.02 44.98 -25.81
C THR A 150 66.43 44.49 -26.14
N ALA A 151 66.61 43.19 -26.40
CA ALA A 151 67.88 42.64 -26.84
C ALA A 151 68.27 43.18 -28.24
N THR A 152 69.50 43.70 -28.35
CA THR A 152 70.09 44.29 -29.57
C THR A 152 70.14 43.34 -30.78
N ARG A 153 69.83 42.05 -30.59
CA ARG A 153 69.75 41.04 -31.65
C ARG A 153 68.65 40.02 -31.29
N SER A 154 67.40 40.40 -31.53
CA SER A 154 66.24 39.52 -31.30
C SER A 154 66.36 38.22 -32.11
N GLY A 155 66.19 37.08 -31.43
CA GLY A 155 66.39 35.74 -32.00
C GLY A 155 65.13 35.13 -32.63
N LEU A 156 63.94 35.66 -32.31
CA LEU A 156 62.65 35.16 -32.82
C LEU A 156 62.07 35.98 -33.99
N VAL A 157 62.72 37.06 -34.43
CA VAL A 157 62.37 37.65 -35.73
C VAL A 157 63.03 36.77 -36.80
N PRO A 158 62.26 36.03 -37.64
CA PRO A 158 62.86 35.29 -38.74
C PRO A 158 63.65 36.30 -39.59
N PRO A 159 64.91 36.00 -39.99
CA PRO A 159 65.64 36.88 -40.89
C PRO A 159 64.75 37.05 -42.11
N SER A 160 64.30 38.30 -42.37
CA SER A 160 63.46 38.56 -43.53
C SER A 160 64.17 37.93 -44.72
N ALA A 161 63.48 37.02 -45.41
CA ALA A 161 63.96 36.35 -46.60
C ALA A 161 64.10 37.34 -47.77
N ALA A 162 64.94 38.36 -47.60
CA ALA A 162 65.21 39.45 -48.51
C ALA A 162 66.74 39.65 -48.66
N ALA A 163 67.50 38.58 -48.51
CA ALA A 163 68.91 38.51 -48.87
C ALA A 163 69.19 37.19 -49.62
N LEU A 164 68.34 36.85 -50.60
CA LEU A 164 68.72 35.93 -51.68
C LEU A 164 69.01 36.75 -52.93
N ASP A 165 70.28 37.12 -52.97
CA ASP A 165 71.10 37.61 -54.06
C ASP A 165 70.75 36.98 -55.43
N HIS A 166 70.20 37.80 -56.33
CA HIS A 166 70.08 37.53 -57.76
C HIS A 166 71.43 37.87 -58.42
N GLY A 167 72.41 36.98 -58.28
CA GLY A 167 73.80 37.21 -58.71
C GLY A 167 74.40 36.09 -59.56
N SER A 168 73.67 35.54 -60.55
CA SER A 168 74.20 34.52 -61.47
C SER A 168 75.08 35.16 -62.55
N ARG A 169 76.41 34.97 -62.46
CA ARG A 169 77.36 35.25 -63.54
C ARG A 169 78.39 34.11 -63.62
N GLY A 170 78.24 33.25 -64.61
CA GLY A 170 79.20 32.21 -65.00
C GLY A 170 79.06 31.87 -66.49
N PRO A 171 80.16 31.57 -67.22
CA PRO A 171 80.35 32.05 -68.59
C PRO A 171 79.98 31.04 -69.71
N ALA A 172 79.81 31.60 -70.91
CA ALA A 172 79.33 30.94 -72.14
C ALA A 172 80.27 29.88 -72.75
N PRO A 173 79.72 28.88 -73.48
CA PRO A 173 80.43 28.14 -74.52
C PRO A 173 79.99 28.55 -75.94
N ARG A 174 80.89 28.24 -76.87
CA ARG A 174 81.07 28.81 -78.22
C ARG A 174 80.03 28.41 -79.27
N ILE A 175 79.84 29.31 -80.25
CA ILE A 175 79.10 29.13 -81.50
C ILE A 175 79.98 28.45 -82.56
N GLY A 176 79.38 27.50 -83.28
CA GLY A 176 79.84 26.87 -84.52
C GLY A 176 79.18 25.48 -84.59
N GLY A 177 78.17 25.19 -85.39
CA GLY A 177 77.91 25.60 -86.76
C GLY A 177 77.99 24.31 -87.59
N ASP A 178 76.83 23.75 -87.99
CA ASP A 178 76.61 23.04 -89.27
C ASP A 178 75.23 22.34 -89.32
N ALA A 179 74.29 23.07 -89.94
CA ALA A 179 73.36 22.68 -91.00
C ALA A 179 72.73 21.26 -91.12
N LYS A 180 71.38 21.30 -91.28
CA LYS A 180 70.53 20.64 -92.33
C LYS A 180 69.69 19.41 -91.87
N PRO A 181 68.44 19.16 -92.39
CA PRO A 181 67.18 19.22 -91.64
C PRO A 181 66.41 17.85 -91.66
N PRO A 182 65.17 17.73 -91.11
CA PRO A 182 64.49 16.43 -90.87
C PRO A 182 63.70 15.96 -92.11
N PRO A 183 63.27 14.68 -92.23
CA PRO A 183 61.98 14.19 -91.69
C PRO A 183 61.95 12.63 -91.51
N PRO A 184 60.81 11.89 -91.58
CA PRO A 184 59.48 12.01 -90.94
C PRO A 184 59.07 10.73 -90.14
N HIS A 185 57.94 10.83 -89.42
CA HIS A 185 56.91 9.83 -89.06
C HIS A 185 57.17 8.32 -89.22
N GLU A 186 56.84 7.54 -88.16
CA GLU A 186 56.07 6.28 -88.15
C GLU A 186 55.89 5.84 -86.67
N ALA A 187 54.69 5.89 -86.10
CA ALA A 187 53.67 4.85 -86.09
C ALA A 187 53.92 3.72 -85.06
N SER A 188 53.24 3.81 -83.91
CA SER A 188 52.48 2.71 -83.28
C SER A 188 51.58 3.28 -82.19
#